data_AF-A0A1N7QTM7-F1
#
_entry.id   AF-A0A1N7QTM7-F1
#
_cell.length_a   1.000
_cell.length_b   1.000
_cell.length_c   1.000
_cell.angle_alpha   90.00
_cell.angle_beta   90.00
_cell.angle_gamma   90.00
#
_symmetry.space_group_name_H-M   'P 1'
#
loop_
_entity.id
_entity.type
_entity.pdbx_description
1 polymer ?
#
loop_
_entity_poly.entity_id
_entity_poly.type
_entity_poly.pdbx_seq_one_letter_code
_entity_poly.pdbx_strand_id
1 'polypeptide(L)'
;MNNSTKNILILFALFISVIILIISLTKTTKDSLTDYQMFAKVINIYRDKNEHNFLFVKYSNGVVELLDYPYKVGDSISKKKGDSIEYIFRGNRIIQNNLFEQARKEKTLR
;
A
#
# COMPACT_ATOMS: atom_id res chain seq x y z
N MET A 1 4.55 -13.26 46.47
CA MET A 1 3.58 -13.17 45.36
C MET A 1 3.11 -14.59 45.02
N ASN A 2 1.81 -14.86 45.18
CA ASN A 2 1.18 -16.15 44.88
C ASN A 2 1.30 -16.46 43.37
N ASN A 3 1.45 -17.74 43.02
CA ASN A 3 1.51 -18.20 41.62
C ASN A 3 0.32 -17.69 40.77
N SER A 4 -0.88 -17.57 41.36
CA SER A 4 -2.03 -16.95 40.70
C SER A 4 -1.78 -15.49 40.31
N THR A 5 -1.21 -14.68 41.22
CA THR A 5 -0.88 -13.28 40.95
C THR A 5 0.22 -13.13 39.89
N LYS A 6 1.20 -14.04 39.88
CA LYS A 6 2.24 -14.11 38.83
C LYS A 6 1.64 -14.46 37.46
N ASN A 7 0.72 -15.43 37.41
CA ASN A 7 0.06 -15.84 36.18
C ASN A 7 -0.81 -14.72 35.58
N ILE A 8 -1.51 -13.96 36.43
CA ILE A 8 -2.29 -12.78 35.99
C ILE A 8 -1.36 -11.71 35.40
N LEU A 9 -0.23 -11.41 36.05
CA LEU A 9 0.76 -10.45 35.54
C LEU A 9 1.35 -10.88 34.18
N ILE A 10 1.66 -12.17 34.02
CA ILE A 10 2.15 -12.72 32.75
C ILE A 10 1.10 -12.57 31.66
N LEU A 11 -0.17 -12.88 31.95
CA LEU A 11 -1.27 -12.74 31.00
C LEU A 11 -1.46 -11.28 30.57
N PHE A 12 -1.38 -10.33 31.51
CA PHE A 12 -1.45 -8.89 31.20
C PHE A 12 -0.27 -8.44 30.33
N ALA A 13 0.95 -8.89 30.62
CA ALA A 13 2.13 -8.58 29.82
C ALA A 13 2.01 -9.12 28.38
N LEU A 14 1.48 -10.34 28.22
CA LEU A 14 1.16 -10.95 26.93
C LEU A 14 0.08 -10.17 26.17
N PHE A 15 -0.94 -9.70 26.87
CA PHE A 15 -2.00 -8.91 26.24
C PHE A 15 -1.46 -7.57 25.72
N ILE A 16 -0.64 -6.88 26.53
CA ILE A 16 0.00 -5.62 26.14
C ILE A 16 0.95 -5.83 24.95
N SER A 17 1.72 -6.91 24.94
CA SER A 17 2.65 -7.17 23.83
C SER A 17 1.94 -7.40 22.50
N VAL A 18 0.79 -8.07 22.50
CA VAL A 18 -0.06 -8.24 21.31
C VAL A 18 -0.58 -6.89 20.81
N ILE A 19 -1.03 -6.01 21.71
CA ILE A 19 -1.48 -4.65 21.32
C ILE A 19 -0.35 -3.85 20.68
N ILE A 20 0.85 -3.86 21.27
CA ILE A 20 2.03 -3.14 20.74
C ILE A 20 2.40 -3.67 19.34
N LEU A 21 2.31 -4.99 19.14
CA LEU A 21 2.58 -5.61 17.84
C LEU A 21 1.60 -5.14 16.77
N ILE A 22 0.29 -5.10 17.08
CA ILE A 22 -0.75 -4.64 16.15
C ILE A 22 -0.53 -3.17 15.76
N ILE A 23 -0.21 -2.31 16.72
CA ILE A 23 0.08 -0.89 16.47
C ILE A 23 1.30 -0.74 15.55
N SER A 24 2.36 -1.51 15.80
CA SER A 24 3.58 -1.48 14.98
C SER A 24 3.29 -1.91 13.53
N LEU A 25 2.53 -3.01 13.35
CA LEU A 25 2.18 -3.50 12.02
C LEU A 25 1.37 -2.48 11.21
N THR A 26 0.33 -1.90 11.81
CA THR A 26 -0.52 -0.90 11.14
C THR A 26 0.24 0.37 10.75
N LYS A 27 1.20 0.80 11.57
CA LYS A 27 2.09 1.91 11.23
C LYS A 27 2.93 1.59 10.00
N THR A 28 3.59 0.44 9.97
CA THR A 28 4.42 0.01 8.83
C THR A 28 3.62 -0.05 7.53
N THR A 29 2.37 -0.54 7.56
CA THR A 29 1.52 -0.58 6.36
C THR A 29 1.14 0.82 5.86
N LYS A 30 0.83 1.76 6.75
CA LYS A 30 0.55 3.14 6.34
C LYS A 30 1.78 3.83 5.78
N ASP A 31 2.93 3.59 6.41
CA ASP A 31 4.20 4.13 5.98
C ASP A 31 4.53 3.60 4.57
N SER A 32 4.43 2.28 4.33
CA SER A 32 4.70 1.70 3.00
C SER A 32 3.78 2.25 1.89
N LEU A 33 2.50 2.50 2.19
CA LEU A 33 1.56 3.10 1.22
C LEU A 33 1.93 4.54 0.86
N THR A 34 2.65 5.26 1.72
CA THR A 34 2.98 6.68 1.50
C THR A 34 4.46 6.91 1.16
N ASP A 35 5.32 5.91 1.35
CA ASP A 35 6.78 5.97 1.19
C ASP A 35 7.27 5.86 -0.26
N TYR A 36 6.47 6.33 -1.23
CA TYR A 36 6.89 6.40 -2.63
C TYR A 36 6.50 7.72 -3.30
N GLN A 37 7.26 8.06 -4.33
CA GLN A 37 7.08 9.23 -5.17
C GLN A 37 7.05 8.80 -6.63
N MET A 38 6.04 9.23 -7.36
CA MET A 38 5.86 8.90 -8.77
C MET A 38 5.43 10.14 -9.55
N PHE A 39 6.20 10.48 -10.57
CA PHE A 39 5.87 11.53 -11.53
C PHE A 39 6.20 11.00 -12.93
N ALA A 40 5.28 10.23 -13.49
CA ALA A 40 5.53 9.51 -14.74
C ALA A 40 4.25 9.26 -15.51
N LYS A 41 4.40 8.91 -16.78
CA LYS A 41 3.32 8.50 -17.66
C LYS A 41 3.31 6.99 -17.82
N VAL A 42 2.14 6.37 -17.83
CA VAL A 42 1.97 4.96 -18.18
C VAL A 42 2.20 4.81 -19.68
N ILE A 43 3.28 4.12 -20.05
CA ILE A 43 3.66 3.93 -21.45
C ILE A 43 3.26 2.57 -22.00
N ASN A 44 3.14 1.55 -21.15
CA ASN A 44 2.70 0.23 -21.57
C ASN A 44 2.06 -0.54 -20.41
N ILE A 45 1.16 -1.46 -20.74
CA ILE A 45 0.59 -2.45 -19.82
C ILE A 45 0.62 -3.79 -20.54
N TYR A 46 1.24 -4.80 -19.94
CA TYR A 46 1.44 -6.09 -20.59
C TYR A 46 1.38 -7.25 -19.59
N ARG A 47 1.17 -8.47 -20.11
CA ARG A 47 1.33 -9.70 -19.33
C ARG A 47 2.73 -10.25 -19.53
N ASP A 48 3.43 -10.54 -18.45
CA ASP A 48 4.71 -11.22 -18.54
C ASP A 48 4.51 -12.74 -18.44
N LYS A 49 4.80 -13.45 -19.53
CA LYS A 49 4.65 -14.91 -19.60
C LYS A 49 5.65 -15.65 -18.70
N ASN A 50 6.76 -15.00 -18.35
CA ASN A 50 7.80 -15.57 -17.49
C ASN A 50 7.44 -15.39 -16.00
N GLU A 51 6.61 -14.40 -15.67
CA GLU A 51 6.15 -14.15 -14.31
C GLU A 51 4.68 -14.54 -14.13
N HIS A 52 4.39 -15.83 -14.28
CA HIS A 52 3.06 -16.41 -14.07
C HIS A 52 1.90 -15.72 -14.83
N ASN A 53 2.19 -15.03 -15.94
CA ASN A 53 1.22 -14.21 -16.68
C ASN A 53 0.61 -13.07 -15.86
N PHE A 54 1.31 -12.58 -14.84
CA PHE A 54 0.93 -11.37 -14.12
C PHE A 54 0.92 -10.15 -15.04
N LEU A 55 0.09 -9.18 -14.69
CA LEU A 55 -0.08 -7.95 -15.43
C LEU A 55 0.86 -6.90 -14.85
N PHE A 56 1.67 -6.27 -15.69
CA PHE A 56 2.63 -5.25 -15.32
C PHE A 56 2.31 -3.93 -16.00
N VAL A 57 2.69 -2.85 -15.32
CA VAL A 57 2.66 -1.49 -15.84
C VAL A 57 4.08 -0.97 -15.99
N LYS A 58 4.37 -0.39 -17.16
CA LYS A 58 5.65 0.28 -17.44
C LYS A 58 5.42 1.78 -17.52
N TYR A 59 6.26 2.52 -16.82
CA TYR A 59 6.21 3.98 -16.74
C TYR A 59 7.32 4.64 -17.57
N SER A 60 7.12 5.92 -17.91
CA SER A 60 8.06 6.72 -18.71
C SER A 60 9.40 6.97 -18.03
N ASN A 61 9.47 6.87 -16.70
CA ASN A 61 10.71 6.96 -15.94
C ASN A 61 11.49 5.63 -15.88
N GLY A 62 11.02 4.59 -16.57
CA GLY A 62 11.67 3.28 -16.64
C GLY A 62 11.21 2.27 -15.58
N VAL A 63 10.45 2.70 -14.57
CA VAL A 63 9.92 1.81 -13.52
C VAL A 63 8.92 0.82 -14.12
N VAL A 64 8.96 -0.43 -13.64
CA VAL A 64 8.04 -1.51 -13.97
C VAL A 64 7.54 -2.14 -12.68
N GLU A 65 6.23 -2.21 -12.52
CA GLU A 65 5.56 -2.71 -11.32
C GLU A 65 4.36 -3.57 -11.71
N LEU A 66 3.85 -4.38 -10.76
CA LEU A 66 2.59 -5.08 -10.92
C LEU A 66 1.44 -4.08 -11.10
N LEU A 67 0.44 -4.44 -11.91
CA LEU A 67 -0.75 -3.61 -12.09
C LEU A 67 -1.69 -3.76 -10.89
N ASP A 68 -1.42 -2.99 -9.83
CA ASP A 68 -2.21 -3.00 -8.60
C ASP A 68 -3.41 -2.02 -8.62
N TYR A 69 -3.46 -1.14 -9.62
CA TYR A 69 -4.57 -0.22 -9.86
C TYR A 69 -4.93 -0.24 -11.36
N PRO A 70 -6.22 -0.07 -11.75
CA PRO A 70 -6.66 -0.09 -13.15
C PRO A 70 -6.22 1.16 -13.96
N TYR A 71 -4.91 1.35 -14.09
CA TYR A 71 -4.30 2.32 -14.96
C TYR A 71 -4.60 2.01 -16.44
N LYS A 72 -4.44 3.04 -17.28
CA LYS A 72 -4.53 2.93 -18.73
C LYS A 72 -3.27 3.54 -19.35
N VAL A 73 -2.87 2.99 -20.49
CA VAL A 73 -1.81 3.60 -21.31
C VAL A 73 -2.19 5.04 -21.63
N GLY A 74 -1.28 5.96 -21.38
CA GLY A 74 -1.51 7.39 -21.52
C GLY A 74 -1.80 8.14 -20.23
N ASP A 75 -2.15 7.45 -19.13
CA ASP A 75 -2.36 8.09 -17.83
C ASP A 75 -1.06 8.74 -17.32
N SER A 76 -1.15 9.96 -16.78
CA SER A 76 -0.05 10.61 -16.06
C SER A 76 -0.30 10.50 -14.57
N ILE A 77 0.69 10.01 -13.83
CA ILE A 77 0.65 9.76 -12.40
C ILE A 77 1.43 10.84 -11.69
N SER A 78 0.83 11.39 -10.64
CA SER A 78 1.45 12.35 -9.72
C SER A 78 1.18 11.90 -8.29
N LYS A 79 2.22 11.35 -7.67
CA LYS A 79 2.25 10.95 -6.27
C LYS A 79 3.47 11.57 -5.61
N LYS A 80 3.23 12.32 -4.53
CA LYS A 80 4.29 12.79 -3.66
C LYS A 80 4.47 11.84 -2.49
N LYS A 81 5.72 11.67 -2.04
CA LYS A 81 6.03 10.95 -0.82
C LYS A 81 5.33 11.59 0.38
N GLY A 82 4.76 10.75 1.25
CA GLY A 82 3.98 11.17 2.42
C GLY A 82 2.49 11.41 2.16
N ASP A 83 2.08 11.64 0.90
CA ASP A 83 0.66 11.84 0.57
C ASP A 83 -0.08 10.49 0.53
N SER A 84 -1.34 10.48 0.94
CA SER A 84 -2.22 9.30 0.82
C SER A 84 -2.99 9.25 -0.50
N ILE A 85 -2.96 10.35 -1.27
CA ILE A 85 -3.65 10.48 -2.55
C ILE A 85 -2.63 10.41 -3.68
N GLU A 86 -2.89 9.54 -4.62
CA GLU A 86 -2.26 9.54 -5.93
C GLU A 86 -3.21 10.16 -6.96
N TYR A 87 -2.70 11.11 -7.72
CA TYR A 87 -3.47 11.77 -8.78
C TYR A 87 -3.16 11.14 -10.13
N ILE A 88 -4.22 10.77 -10.84
CA ILE A 88 -4.15 10.15 -12.15
C ILE A 88 -4.85 11.06 -13.16
N PHE A 89 -4.07 11.66 -14.04
CA PHE A 89 -4.56 12.51 -15.11
C PHE A 89 -4.85 11.64 -16.34
N ARG A 90 -6.13 11.56 -16.69
CA ARG A 90 -6.64 10.74 -17.80
C ARG A 90 -7.42 11.61 -18.76
N GLY A 91 -6.76 12.07 -19.82
CA GLY A 91 -7.32 13.07 -20.74
C GLY A 91 -7.72 14.33 -19.96
N ASN A 92 -9.00 14.67 -19.98
CA ASN A 92 -9.55 15.85 -19.30
C ASN A 92 -10.06 15.58 -17.87
N ARG A 93 -9.76 14.42 -17.30
CA ARG A 93 -10.22 14.01 -15.96
C ARG A 93 -9.06 13.80 -15.02
N ILE A 94 -9.25 14.17 -13.76
CA ILE A 94 -8.34 13.85 -12.66
C ILE A 94 -9.05 12.83 -11.77
N ILE A 95 -8.43 11.66 -11.60
CA ILE A 95 -8.91 10.61 -10.70
C ILE A 95 -8.02 10.66 -9.46
N GLN A 96 -8.64 10.72 -8.29
CA GLN A 96 -7.94 10.64 -7.01
C GLN A 96 -8.00 9.20 -6.52
N ASN A 97 -6.86 8.53 -6.51
CA ASN A 97 -6.73 7.23 -5.89
C ASN A 97 -6.30 7.40 -4.43
N ASN A 98 -7.22 7.16 -3.49
CA ASN A 98 -6.91 7.23 -2.07
C ASN A 98 -6.40 5.87 -1.59
N LEU A 99 -5.10 5.80 -1.32
CA LEU A 99 -4.40 4.56 -0.99
C LEU A 99 -4.87 3.96 0.35
N PHE A 100 -5.28 4.79 1.32
CA PHE A 100 -5.82 4.30 2.59
C PHE A 100 -7.25 3.78 2.47
N GLU A 101 -8.07 4.37 1.59
CA GLU A 101 -9.42 3.85 1.30
C GLU A 101 -9.32 2.56 0.48
N GLN A 102 -8.43 2.50 -0.50
CA GLN A 102 -8.17 1.29 -1.28
C GLN A 102 -7.68 0.15 -0.36
N ALA A 103 -6.68 0.41 0.46
CA ALA A 103 -6.16 -0.57 1.43
C ALA A 103 -7.22 -1.04 2.44
N ARG A 104 -8.13 -0.15 2.87
CA ARG A 104 -9.28 -0.53 3.72
C ARG A 104 -10.27 -1.44 3.01
N LYS A 105 -10.60 -1.16 1.75
CA LYS A 105 -11.46 -2.02 0.92
C LYS A 105 -10.85 -3.41 0.71
N GLU A 106 -9.53 -3.47 0.57
CA GLU A 106 -8.76 -4.70 0.40
C GLU A 106 -8.43 -5.40 1.72
N LYS A 107 -8.85 -4.83 2.87
CA LYS A 107 -8.59 -5.34 4.23
C LYS A 107 -7.11 -5.45 4.60
N THR A 108 -6.23 -4.76 3.89
CA THR A 108 -4.79 -4.67 4.19
C THR A 108 -4.52 -3.60 5.25
N LEU A 109 -5.36 -2.56 5.31
CA LEU A 109 -5.39 -1.58 6.38
C LEU A 109 -6.70 -1.71 7.16
N ARG A 110 -6.63 -1.89 8.48
CA ARG A 110 -7.80 -1.98 9.38
C ARG A 110 -8.10 -0.67 10.06
#